data_AF-A0A956W5I8-F1
#
_entry.id   AF-A0A956W5I8-F1
#
_cell.length_a   1.000
_cell.length_b   1.000
_cell.length_c   1.000
_cell.angle_alpha   90.00
_cell.angle_beta   90.00
_cell.angle_gamma   90.00
#
_symmetry.space_group_name_H-M   'P 1'
#
loop_
_entity.id
_entity.type
_entity.pdbx_description
1 polymer ?
#
loop_
_entity_poly.entity_id
_entity_poly.type
_entity_poly.pdbx_seq_one_letter_code
_entity_poly.pdbx_strand_id
1 'polypeptide(L)' 'MPEPTDVTATVKGMLEAAGIKCSDEEFEGFVKAYPMLRAGADSLYIEEVRYEEPALIFSPVPPAK' A
#
# COMPACT_ATOMS: atom_id res chain seq x y z
N MET A 1 -6.56 0.66 -9.58
CA MET A 1 -5.80 -0.41 -10.28
C MET A 1 -6.76 -1.55 -10.65
N PRO A 2 -6.40 -2.56 -11.47
CA PRO A 2 -7.24 -3.74 -11.58
C PRO A 2 -7.46 -4.40 -10.22
N GLU A 3 -8.71 -4.73 -9.92
CA GLU A 3 -9.08 -5.50 -8.75
C GLU A 3 -8.44 -6.89 -8.83
N PRO A 4 -7.82 -7.39 -7.74
CA PRO A 4 -7.21 -8.71 -7.75
C PRO A 4 -8.29 -9.80 -7.85
N THR A 5 -8.10 -10.70 -8.81
CA THR A 5 -8.98 -11.85 -9.03
C THR A 5 -8.84 -12.93 -7.95
N ASP A 6 -7.72 -12.94 -7.22
CA ASP A 6 -7.45 -13.83 -6.09
C ASP A 6 -6.73 -13.05 -4.97
N VAL A 7 -7.48 -12.72 -3.92
CA VAL A 7 -6.97 -11.97 -2.75
C VAL A 7 -5.92 -12.79 -2.00
N THR A 8 -6.10 -14.10 -1.88
CA THR A 8 -5.20 -14.99 -1.13
C THR A 8 -3.83 -15.05 -1.80
N ALA A 9 -3.80 -15.27 -3.12
CA ALA A 9 -2.56 -15.28 -3.89
C ALA A 9 -1.85 -13.91 -3.85
N THR A 10 -2.62 -12.83 -3.90
CA THR A 10 -2.09 -11.45 -3.83
C THR A 10 -1.42 -11.19 -2.48
N VAL A 11 -2.12 -11.47 -1.37
CA VAL A 11 -1.60 -11.26 -0.01
C VAL A 11 -0.37 -12.12 0.24
N LYS A 12 -0.39 -13.39 -0.20
CA LYS A 12 0.77 -14.27 -0.11
C LYS A 12 1.98 -13.71 -0.84
N GLY A 13 1.80 -13.28 -2.10
CA GLY A 13 2.89 -12.71 -2.90
C GLY A 13 3.48 -11.43 -2.29
N MET A 14 2.64 -10.56 -1.70
CA MET A 14 3.12 -9.36 -1.01
C MET A 14 3.95 -9.69 0.24
N LEU A 15 3.49 -10.64 1.06
CA LEU A 15 4.20 -11.03 2.28
C LEU A 15 5.55 -11.69 1.95
N GLU A 16 5.58 -12.54 0.93
CA GLU A 16 6.82 -13.15 0.42
C GLU A 16 7.79 -12.08 -0.11
N ALA A 17 7.32 -11.13 -0.91
CA ALA A 17 8.14 -10.04 -1.44
C ALA A 17 8.71 -9.13 -0.35
N ALA A 18 7.96 -8.91 0.73
CA ALA A 18 8.38 -8.15 1.90
C ALA A 18 9.29 -8.95 2.86
N GLY A 19 9.47 -10.26 2.63
CA GLY A 19 10.21 -11.14 3.53
C GLY A 19 9.53 -11.35 4.89
N ILE A 20 8.22 -11.11 4.97
CA ILE A 20 7.45 -11.20 6.21
C ILE A 20 6.99 -12.66 6.40
N LYS A 21 7.36 -13.25 7.53
CA LYS A 21 6.82 -14.54 7.97
C LYS A 21 5.62 -14.28 8.88
N CYS A 22 4.54 -15.01 8.65
CA CYS A 22 3.31 -14.94 9.41
C CYS A 22 2.78 -16.35 9.67
N SER A 23 2.10 -16.50 10.79
CA SER A 23 1.29 -17.69 11.10
C SER A 23 0.05 -17.75 10.19
N ASP A 24 -0.62 -18.90 10.17
CA ASP A 24 -1.86 -19.08 9.39
C ASP A 24 -2.98 -18.14 9.87
N GLU A 25 -3.08 -17.90 11.18
CA GLU A 25 -4.07 -16.98 11.76
C GLU A 25 -3.82 -15.53 11.33
N GLU A 26 -2.57 -15.07 11.36
CA GLU A 26 -2.19 -13.74 10.89
C GLU A 26 -2.44 -13.59 9.39
N PHE A 27 -2.11 -14.62 8.61
CA PHE A 27 -2.36 -14.65 7.17
C PHE A 27 -3.85 -14.51 6.85
N GLU A 28 -4.72 -15.26 7.54
CA GLU A 28 -6.17 -15.11 7.40
C GLU A 28 -6.64 -13.69 7.75
N GLY A 29 -6.05 -13.09 8.79
CA GLY A 29 -6.31 -11.70 9.16
C GLY A 29 -5.99 -10.73 8.03
N PHE A 30 -4.83 -10.88 7.39
CA PHE A 30 -4.45 -10.05 6.24
C PHE A 30 -5.35 -10.25 5.03
N VAL A 31 -5.71 -11.49 4.70
CA VAL A 31 -6.64 -11.81 3.60
C VAL A 31 -8.00 -11.15 3.82
N LYS A 32 -8.54 -11.20 5.06
CA LYS A 32 -9.82 -10.55 5.41
C LYS A 32 -9.74 -9.02 5.34
N ALA A 33 -8.63 -8.43 5.76
CA ALA A 33 -8.47 -6.97 5.80
C ALA A 33 -8.14 -6.35 4.43
N TYR A 34 -7.48 -7.09 3.55
CA TYR A 34 -6.92 -6.59 2.30
C TYR A 34 -7.93 -5.84 1.40
N PRO A 35 -9.16 -6.32 1.15
CA PRO A 35 -10.09 -5.61 0.27
C PRO A 35 -10.44 -4.20 0.75
N MET A 36 -10.58 -4.01 2.06
CA MET A 36 -10.85 -2.69 2.64
C MET A 36 -9.65 -1.75 2.49
N LEU A 37 -8.44 -2.25 2.76
CA LEU A 37 -7.20 -1.48 2.57
C LEU A 37 -6.98 -1.11 1.10
N ARG A 38 -7.27 -2.04 0.18
CA ARG A 38 -7.21 -1.84 -1.27
C ARG A 38 -8.14 -0.73 -1.71
N ALA A 39 -9.42 -0.80 -1.32
CA ALA A 39 -10.41 0.22 -1.63
C ALA A 39 -10.03 1.59 -1.06
N GLY A 40 -9.48 1.63 0.17
CA GLY A 40 -8.95 2.85 0.77
C GLY A 40 -7.76 3.43 0.02
N ALA A 41 -6.86 2.59 -0.51
CA ALA A 41 -5.75 3.05 -1.34
C ALA A 41 -6.22 3.55 -2.71
N ASP A 42 -7.21 2.90 -3.33
CA ASP A 42 -7.78 3.34 -4.60
C ASP A 42 -8.54 4.67 -4.47
N SER A 43 -9.19 4.94 -3.33
CA SER A 43 -9.89 6.22 -3.11
C SER A 43 -8.96 7.42 -2.97
N LEU A 44 -7.67 7.19 -2.68
CA LEU A 44 -6.64 8.23 -2.68
C LEU A 44 -6.20 8.62 -4.11
N TYR A 45 -6.62 7.87 -5.13
CA TYR A 45 -6.34 8.23 -6.52
C TYR A 45 -7.23 9.40 -6.96
N ILE A 46 -6.69 10.60 -6.87
CA ILE A 46 -7.36 11.86 -7.26
C ILE A 46 -6.67 12.38 -8.52
N GLU A 47 -7.41 12.47 -9.63
CA GLU A 47 -6.86 12.83 -10.95
C GLU A 47 -6.28 14.24 -10.96
N GLU A 48 -6.94 15.16 -10.26
CA GLU A 48 -6.63 16.58 -10.19
C GLU A 48 -5.26 16.87 -9.58
N VAL A 49 -4.77 15.98 -8.71
CA VAL A 49 -3.46 16.14 -8.02
C VAL A 49 -2.36 15.29 -8.65
N ARG A 50 -2.59 14.70 -9.83
CA ARG A 50 -1.60 13.82 -10.49
C ARG A 50 -0.23 14.49 -10.71
N TYR A 51 -0.23 15.80 -10.97
CA TYR A 51 0.97 16.59 -11.25
C TYR A 51 1.39 17.50 -10.09
N GLU A 52 0.71 17.40 -8.95
CA GLU A 52 1.10 18.13 -7.74
C GLU A 52 2.37 17.54 -7.13
N GLU A 53 3.15 18.39 -6.48
CA GLU A 53 4.36 17.95 -5.78
C GLU A 53 4.01 17.22 -4.47
N PRO A 54 4.84 16.24 -4.03
CA PRO A 54 4.67 15.63 -2.73
C PRO A 54 4.69 16.67 -1.61
N ALA A 55 3.82 16.50 -0.60
CA ALA A 55 3.73 17.43 0.53
C ALA A 55 5.05 17.60 1.30
N LEU A 56 5.90 16.58 1.31
CA LEU A 56 7.24 16.62 1.89
C LEU A 56 8.27 16.28 0.84
N ILE A 57 9.16 17.23 0.58
CA ILE A 57 10.32 17.07 -0.28
C ILE A 57 11.55 17.11 0.61
N PHE A 58 12.39 16.07 0.52
CA PHE A 58 13.68 16.07 1.21
C PHE A 58 14.59 17.15 0.60
N SER A 59 15.05 18.08 1.43
CA SER A 59 16.12 19.02 1.09
C SER A 59 17.39 18.60 1.80
N PRO A 60 18.48 18.29 1.08
CA PRO A 60 19.79 18.08 1.71
C PRO A 60 20.42 19.40 2.20
N VAL A 61 19.84 20.56 1.84
CA VAL A 61 20.30 21.87 2.28
C VAL A 61 19.68 22.18 3.63
N PRO A 62 20.49 22.49 4.68
CA PRO A 62 19.97 22.87 5.98
C PRO A 62 19.16 24.18 5.88
N PRO A 63 18.09 24.34 6.67
CA PRO A 63 17.29 25.56 6.66
C PRO A 63 18.15 26.78 7.02
N ALA A 64 17.91 27.90 6.33
CA ALA A 64 18.57 29.17 6.66
C ALA A 64 18.19 29.59 8.10
N LYS A 65 19.17 30.12 8.84
CA LYS A 65 18.96 30.65 10.19
C LYS A 65 18.11 31.92 10.18
#